data_AF-A0A9D2SAX4-F1
#
_entry.id   AF-A0A9D2SAX4-F1
#
_cell.length_a   1.000
_cell.length_b   1.000
_cell.length_c   1.000
_cell.angle_alpha   90.00
_cell.angle_beta   90.00
_cell.angle_gamma   90.00
#
_symmetry.space_group_name_H-M   'P 1'
#
loop_
_entity.id
_entity.type
_entity.pdbx_description
1 polymer ?
#
loop_
_entity_poly.entity_id
_entity_poly.type
_entity_poly.pdbx_seq_one_letter_code
_entity_poly.pdbx_strand_id
1 'polypeptide(L)'
;MKKSQWMGHGILTVLPLVLLDGHPIPFEAVFTWENALKLMYLGFVGSALCYLFWNKATQKIGVLKASLYIYMVPLVTLVVSAVALHETITVTGVIGIFLVIAGMVLGTI
;
A
#
# COMPACT_ATOMS: atom_id res chain seq x y z
N MET A 1 3.15 -14.63 22.97
CA MET A 1 3.88 -13.43 22.51
C MET A 1 5.15 -13.79 21.71
N LYS A 2 5.04 -14.47 20.56
CA LYS A 2 6.18 -14.74 19.64
C LYS A 2 5.68 -14.65 18.20
N LYS A 3 5.68 -13.45 17.60
CA LYS A 3 5.40 -13.29 16.15
C LYS A 3 5.94 -11.97 15.55
N SER A 4 6.97 -11.38 16.16
CA SER A 4 7.57 -10.10 15.73
C SER A 4 8.89 -10.29 14.96
N GLN A 5 8.95 -11.25 14.03
CA GLN A 5 10.17 -11.54 13.26
C GLN A 5 10.01 -11.25 11.75
N TRP A 6 8.77 -11.04 11.27
CA TRP A 6 8.47 -11.04 9.83
C TRP A 6 8.62 -9.68 9.13
N MET A 7 8.78 -8.58 9.86
CA MET A 7 8.74 -7.23 9.27
C MET A 7 10.05 -6.82 8.58
N GLY A 8 11.19 -7.43 8.94
CA GLY A 8 12.50 -7.16 8.31
C GLY A 8 12.80 -8.00 7.07
N HIS A 9 11.99 -9.02 6.78
CA HIS A 9 12.25 -9.95 5.68
C HIS A 9 12.07 -9.33 4.30
N GLY A 10 11.35 -8.21 4.20
CA GLY A 10 11.18 -7.48 2.93
C GLY A 10 12.52 -7.10 2.30
N ILE A 11 13.49 -6.67 3.11
CA ILE A 11 14.84 -6.34 2.64
C ILE A 11 15.54 -7.59 2.11
N LEU A 12 15.44 -8.71 2.84
CA LEU A 12 16.06 -9.98 2.43
C LEU A 12 15.46 -10.55 1.15
N THR A 13 14.16 -10.33 0.89
CA THR A 13 13.50 -10.80 -0.33
C THR A 13 13.75 -9.89 -1.53
N VAL A 14 13.93 -8.59 -1.30
CA VAL A 14 14.16 -7.60 -2.37
C VAL A 14 15.64 -7.52 -2.74
N LEU A 15 16.56 -7.82 -1.81
CA LEU A 15 18.00 -7.76 -2.04
C LEU A 15 18.48 -8.64 -3.22
N PRO A 16 18.04 -9.91 -3.39
CA PRO A 16 18.40 -10.71 -4.57
C PRO A 16 17.90 -10.09 -5.88
N LEU A 17 16.70 -9.52 -5.90
CA LEU A 17 16.14 -8.87 -7.09
C LEU A 17 16.99 -7.66 -7.50
N VAL A 18 17.36 -6.82 -6.53
CA VAL A 18 18.20 -5.64 -6.77
C VAL A 18 19.61 -6.01 -7.23
N LEU A 19 20.17 -7.11 -6.72
CA LEU A 19 21.48 -7.62 -7.15
C LEU A 19 21.44 -8.21 -8.57
N LEU A 20 20.30 -8.79 -8.99
CA LEU A 20 20.11 -9.33 -10.34
C LEU A 20 19.89 -8.25 -11.39
N ASP A 21 19.26 -7.12 -11.04
CA ASP A 21 19.03 -5.99 -11.93
C ASP A 21 20.34 -5.26 -12.33
N GLY A 22 21.47 -5.51 -11.63
CA GLY A 22 22.80 -5.02 -12.02
C GLY A 22 22.99 -3.50 -11.96
N HIS A 23 21.98 -2.73 -11.53
CA HIS A 23 22.07 -1.30 -11.38
C HIS A 23 22.91 -0.92 -10.15
N PRO A 24 23.79 0.09 -10.25
CA PRO A 24 24.56 0.58 -9.11
C PRO A 24 23.60 1.14 -8.05
N ILE A 25 23.66 0.61 -6.82
CA ILE A 25 22.84 1.07 -5.70
C ILE A 25 23.30 2.48 -5.33
N PRO A 26 22.51 3.54 -5.58
CA PRO A 26 22.97 4.90 -5.43
C PRO A 26 22.80 5.34 -3.97
N PHE A 27 23.67 4.84 -3.08
CA PHE A 27 23.63 5.18 -1.65
C PHE A 27 23.72 6.68 -1.40
N GLU A 28 24.46 7.41 -2.23
CA GLU A 28 24.60 8.87 -2.14
C GLU A 28 23.30 9.62 -2.46
N ALA A 29 22.46 9.08 -3.35
CA ALA A 29 21.17 9.68 -3.70
C ALA A 29 20.19 9.65 -2.53
N VAL A 30 20.32 8.69 -1.62
CA VAL A 30 19.47 8.56 -0.42
C VAL A 30 19.74 9.69 0.59
N PHE A 31 20.99 10.14 0.71
CA PHE A 31 21.39 11.17 1.67
C PHE A 31 21.12 12.60 1.20
N THR A 32 20.56 12.77 0.00
CA THR A 32 20.08 14.08 -0.44
C THR A 32 18.87 14.50 0.41
N TRP A 33 18.82 15.76 0.81
CA TRP A 33 17.74 16.29 1.66
C TRP A 33 16.35 16.05 1.07
N GLU A 34 16.21 16.17 -0.26
CA GLU A 34 14.96 15.93 -0.97
C GLU A 34 14.49 14.47 -0.86
N ASN A 35 15.40 13.50 -1.08
CA ASN A 35 15.03 12.09 -1.02
C ASN A 35 14.83 11.60 0.41
N ALA A 36 15.59 12.14 1.37
CA ALA A 36 15.38 11.87 2.80
C ALA A 36 13.96 12.28 3.24
N LEU A 37 13.46 13.43 2.78
CA LEU A 37 12.09 13.87 3.06
C LEU A 37 11.03 12.97 2.40
N LYS A 38 11.24 12.57 1.13
CA LYS A 38 10.34 11.63 0.44
C LYS A 38 10.27 10.28 1.16
N LEU A 39 11.41 9.75 1.61
CA LEU A 39 11.48 8.50 2.37
C LEU A 39 10.84 8.64 3.76
N MET A 40 11.04 9.76 4.44
CA MET A 40 10.38 10.05 5.71
C MET A 40 8.86 10.12 5.55
N TYR A 41 8.36 10.80 4.50
CA TYR A 41 6.95 10.85 4.19
C TYR A 41 6.38 9.45 3.93
N LEU A 42 7.04 8.64 3.10
CA LEU A 42 6.60 7.28 2.78
C LEU A 42 6.61 6.37 4.02
N GLY A 43 7.66 6.45 4.85
CA GLY A 43 7.77 5.65 6.08
C GLY A 43 6.75 6.06 7.15
N PHE A 44 6.58 7.36 7.38
CA PHE A 44 5.70 7.84 8.43
C PHE A 44 4.23 7.83 8.00
N VAL A 45 3.90 8.45 6.87
CA VAL A 45 2.52 8.56 6.38
C VAL A 45 2.08 7.27 5.71
N GLY A 46 2.89 6.76 4.77
CA GLY A 46 2.55 5.56 4.00
C GLY A 46 2.48 4.30 4.85
N SER A 47 3.34 4.16 5.86
CA SER A 47 3.37 2.97 6.72
C SER A 47 2.84 3.22 8.13
N ALA A 48 3.49 4.06 8.93
CA ALA A 48 3.18 4.15 10.37
C ALA A 48 1.74 4.62 10.64
N LEU A 49 1.29 5.71 10.01
CA LEU A 49 -0.09 6.19 10.16
C LEU A 49 -1.11 5.20 9.60
N CYS A 50 -0.82 4.59 8.45
CA CYS A 50 -1.69 3.58 7.84
C CYS A 50 -1.92 2.39 8.80
N TYR A 51 -0.86 1.84 9.38
CA TYR A 51 -0.96 0.76 10.36
C TYR A 51 -1.66 1.19 11.64
N LEU A 52 -1.48 2.42 12.11
CA LEU A 52 -2.20 2.93 13.28
C LEU A 52 -3.71 3.02 13.01
N PHE A 53 -4.14 3.52 11.85
CA PHE A 53 -5.54 3.56 11.48
C PHE A 53 -6.13 2.16 11.28
N TRP A 54 -5.39 1.27 10.63
CA TRP A 54 -5.76 -0.14 10.50
C TRP A 54 -5.97 -0.81 11.85
N ASN A 55 -5.02 -0.64 12.79
CA ASN A 55 -5.10 -1.21 14.12
C ASN A 55 -6.29 -0.63 14.91
N LYS A 56 -6.54 0.68 14.83
CA LYS A 56 -7.73 1.29 15.45
C LYS A 56 -9.04 0.79 14.82
N ALA A 57 -9.10 0.67 13.49
CA ALA A 57 -10.28 0.19 12.79
C ALA A 57 -10.58 -1.26 13.17
N THR A 58 -9.58 -2.14 13.10
CA THR A 58 -9.72 -3.56 13.48
C THR A 58 -10.12 -3.74 14.94
N GLN A 59 -9.66 -2.87 15.86
CA GLN A 59 -10.12 -2.88 17.25
C GLN A 59 -11.59 -2.47 17.41
N LYS A 60 -12.07 -1.50 16.60
CA LYS A 60 -13.43 -0.95 16.73
C LYS A 60 -14.50 -1.77 16.02
N ILE A 61 -14.21 -2.24 14.80
CA ILE A 61 -15.19 -2.96 13.95
C ILE A 61 -14.88 -4.45 13.77
N GLY A 62 -13.76 -4.93 14.30
CA GLY A 62 -13.29 -6.30 14.13
C GLY A 62 -12.47 -6.49 12.85
N VAL A 63 -11.50 -7.41 12.90
CA VAL A 63 -10.58 -7.69 11.77
C VAL A 63 -11.32 -8.13 10.52
N LEU A 64 -12.37 -8.96 10.65
CA LEU A 64 -13.11 -9.48 9.50
C LEU A 64 -13.79 -8.36 8.70
N LYS A 65 -14.50 -7.45 9.38
CA LYS A 65 -15.15 -6.31 8.72
C LYS A 65 -14.12 -5.34 8.15
N ALA A 66 -13.05 -5.04 8.89
CA ALA A 66 -11.98 -4.16 8.41
C ALA A 66 -11.32 -4.67 7.12
N SER A 67 -11.10 -5.99 7.01
CA SER A 67 -10.57 -6.60 5.79
C SER A 67 -11.53 -6.50 4.61
N LEU A 68 -12.84 -6.59 4.83
CA LEU A 68 -13.82 -6.32 3.77
C LEU A 68 -13.76 -4.87 3.30
N TYR A 69 -13.55 -3.91 4.21
CA TYR A 69 -13.38 -2.51 3.85
C TYR A 69 -12.11 -2.22 3.02
N ILE A 70 -11.05 -3.04 3.12
CA ILE A 70 -9.87 -2.88 2.24
C ILE A 70 -10.26 -3.05 0.77
N TYR A 71 -11.27 -3.84 0.43
CA TYR A 71 -11.69 -3.98 -0.96
C TYR A 71 -12.29 -2.69 -1.56
N MET A 72 -12.62 -1.71 -0.72
CA MET A 72 -13.01 -0.37 -1.18
C MET A 72 -11.81 0.52 -1.54
N VAL A 73 -10.58 0.15 -1.13
CA VAL A 73 -9.35 0.89 -1.44
C VAL A 73 -9.20 1.19 -2.93
N PRO A 74 -9.34 0.25 -3.89
CA PRO A 74 -9.21 0.57 -5.32
C PRO A 74 -10.21 1.63 -5.81
N LEU A 75 -11.43 1.66 -5.28
CA LEU A 75 -12.40 2.71 -5.59
C LEU A 75 -11.90 4.07 -5.08
N VAL A 76 -11.46 4.13 -3.81
CA VAL A 76 -10.92 5.34 -3.21
C VAL A 76 -9.67 5.81 -3.95
N THR A 77 -8.75 4.91 -4.27
CA THR A 77 -7.53 5.20 -5.04
C THR A 77 -7.86 5.81 -6.39
N LEU A 78 -8.83 5.27 -7.12
CA LEU A 78 -9.19 5.78 -8.44
C LEU A 78 -9.80 7.20 -8.37
N VAL A 79 -10.65 7.46 -7.36
CA VAL A 79 -11.20 8.80 -7.12
C VAL A 79 -10.08 9.77 -6.74
N VAL A 80 -9.19 9.37 -5.84
CA VAL A 80 -8.06 10.20 -5.41
C VAL A 80 -7.11 10.46 -6.57
N SER A 81 -6.78 9.47 -7.40
CA SER A 81 -5.96 9.66 -8.61
C SER A 81 -6.62 10.63 -9.59
N ALA A 82 -7.92 10.49 -9.86
CA ALA A 82 -8.64 11.39 -10.76
C ALA A 82 -8.67 12.85 -10.25
N VAL A 83 -8.74 13.05 -8.93
CA VAL A 83 -8.79 14.40 -8.32
C VAL A 83 -7.40 14.99 -8.14
N ALA A 84 -6.44 14.22 -7.63
CA ALA A 84 -5.11 14.70 -7.24
C ALA A 84 -4.11 14.73 -8.40
N LEU A 85 -4.17 13.75 -9.32
CA LEU A 85 -3.29 13.68 -10.48
C LEU A 85 -3.99 14.16 -11.76
N HIS A 86 -5.30 14.46 -11.71
CA HIS A 86 -6.11 14.81 -12.89
C HIS A 86 -6.06 13.76 -14.01
N GLU A 87 -5.81 12.50 -13.65
CA GLU A 87 -5.75 11.40 -14.62
C GLU A 87 -7.14 11.05 -15.13
N THR A 88 -7.24 10.80 -16.44
CA THR A 88 -8.48 10.33 -17.05
C THR A 88 -8.77 8.91 -16.58
N ILE A 89 -9.92 8.72 -15.95
CA ILE A 89 -10.40 7.41 -15.54
C ILE A 89 -10.59 6.56 -16.80
N THR A 90 -9.77 5.52 -16.94
CA THR A 90 -9.85 4.59 -18.07
C THR A 90 -11.00 3.61 -17.88
N VAL A 91 -11.58 3.15 -19.00
CA VAL A 91 -12.63 2.11 -19.00
C VAL A 91 -12.16 0.84 -18.31
N THR A 92 -10.88 0.49 -18.47
CA THR A 92 -10.25 -0.64 -17.79
C THR A 92 -10.20 -0.46 -16.26
N GLY A 93 -9.96 0.76 -15.77
CA GLY A 93 -10.02 1.08 -14.33
C GLY A 93 -11.42 0.90 -13.75
N VAL A 94 -12.46 1.31 -14.48
CA VAL A 94 -13.87 1.13 -14.07
C VAL A 94 -14.23 -0.36 -14.02
N ILE A 95 -13.85 -1.15 -15.03
CA ILE A 95 -14.07 -2.60 -15.04
C ILE A 95 -13.36 -3.26 -13.86
N GLY A 96 -12.12 -2.85 -13.56
CA GLY A 96 -11.36 -3.34 -12.42
C GLY A 96 -12.08 -3.11 -11.09
N ILE A 97 -12.64 -1.91 -10.87
CA ILE A 97 -13.44 -1.62 -9.68
C ILE A 97 -14.66 -2.55 -9.59
N PHE A 98 -15.40 -2.70 -10.70
CA PHE A 98 -16.56 -3.59 -10.73
C PHE A 98 -16.18 -5.03 -10.35
N LEU A 99 -15.05 -5.53 -10.86
CA LEU A 99 -14.54 -6.86 -10.55
C LEU A 99 -14.18 -7.03 -9.07
N VAL A 100 -13.53 -6.03 -8.46
CA VAL A 100 -13.18 -6.08 -7.03
C VAL A 100 -14.44 -6.07 -6.16
N ILE A 101 -15.41 -5.21 -6.47
CA ILE A 101 -16.68 -5.14 -5.72
C ILE A 101 -17.46 -6.45 -5.88
N ALA A 102 -17.54 -6.99 -7.10
CA ALA A 102 -18.19 -8.28 -7.35
C ALA A 102 -17.51 -9.41 -6.56
N GLY A 103 -16.18 -9.47 -6.57
CA GLY A 103 -15.40 -10.44 -5.80
C GLY A 103 -15.64 -10.31 -4.28
N MET A 104 -15.71 -9.09 -3.75
CA MET A 104 -16.03 -8.84 -2.35
C MET A 104 -17.44 -9.36 -2.00
N VAL A 105 -18.46 -9.06 -2.82
CA VAL A 105 -19.84 -9.51 -2.58
C VAL A 105 -19.91 -11.03 -2.61
N LEU A 106 -19.31 -11.67 -3.63
CA LEU A 106 -19.26 -13.12 -3.77
C LEU A 106 -18.51 -13.81 -2.62
N GLY A 107 -17.45 -13.19 -2.10
CA GLY A 107 -16.70 -13.74 -0.96
C GLY A 107 -17.34 -13.49 0.40
N THR A 108 -18.39 -12.67 0.45
CA THR A 108 -19.13 -12.35 1.70
C THR A 108 -20.42 -13.18 1.84
N ILE A 109 -21.04 -13.58 0.74
CA ILE A 109 -22.18 -14.53 0.69
C ILE A 109 -21.71 -15.97 0.94
#